data_AF-F2U3L3-F1
#
_entry.id   AF-F2U3L3-F1
#
_cell.length_a   1.000
_cell.length_b   1.000
_cell.length_c   1.000
_cell.angle_alpha   90.00
_cell.angle_beta   90.00
_cell.angle_gamma   90.00
#
_symmetry.space_group_name_H-M   'P 1'
#
loop_
_entity.id
_entity.type
_entity.pdbx_description
1 polymer ?
#
loop_
_entity_poly.entity_id
_entity_poly.type
_entity_poly.pdbx_seq_one_letter_code
_entity_poly.pdbx_strand_id
1 'polypeptide(L)'
;MKQSYIFPSAVTAMGVTRTDQGVTEKQALIALANGGILALNKKWFDARRPATPKAQERVVDLPKYEPLLVVNTLGIITYGQTVSRVRDIVTAPSGLESTSLVLAHGLDTFVTRANPSGQFDSLDRSFNRVALLGTLAALIAATYALSKISARKQLDKAWQ
;
A
#
# COMPACT_ATOMS: atom_id res chain seq x y z
N MET A 1 -19.85 -12.04 -14.86
CA MET A 1 -19.75 -12.73 -13.54
C MET A 1 -20.27 -11.79 -12.47
N LYS A 2 -21.01 -12.29 -11.47
CA LYS A 2 -21.59 -11.50 -10.37
C LYS A 2 -21.39 -12.26 -9.06
N GLN A 3 -21.03 -11.56 -8.00
CA GLN A 3 -21.03 -12.05 -6.62
C GLN A 3 -21.67 -10.98 -5.72
N SER A 4 -22.24 -11.42 -4.60
CA SER A 4 -22.91 -10.57 -3.63
C SER A 4 -22.24 -10.76 -2.28
N TYR A 5 -22.15 -9.68 -1.50
CA TYR A 5 -21.50 -9.67 -0.19
C TYR A 5 -22.44 -9.05 0.84
N ILE A 6 -22.35 -9.53 2.07
CA ILE A 6 -23.04 -9.01 3.24
C ILE A 6 -22.04 -8.12 3.98
N PHE A 7 -22.43 -6.87 4.22
CA PHE A 7 -21.64 -5.91 4.98
C PHE A 7 -22.30 -5.70 6.36
N PRO A 8 -21.56 -5.82 7.48
CA PRO A 8 -22.13 -5.89 8.83
C PRO A 8 -22.54 -4.54 9.41
N SER A 9 -22.32 -3.42 8.70
CA SER A 9 -22.59 -2.07 9.17
C SER A 9 -23.38 -1.26 8.15
N ALA A 10 -24.04 -0.20 8.59
CA ALA A 10 -24.70 0.72 7.68
C ALA A 10 -23.66 1.60 6.96
N VAL A 11 -23.84 1.74 5.64
CA VAL A 11 -23.00 2.54 4.76
C VAL A 11 -23.69 3.87 4.50
N THR A 12 -23.03 4.99 4.79
CA THR A 12 -23.58 6.33 4.56
C THR A 12 -23.19 6.90 3.20
N ALA A 13 -21.94 6.69 2.79
CA ALA A 13 -21.40 7.13 1.52
C ALA A 13 -20.33 6.15 1.03
N MET A 14 -20.09 6.12 -0.28
CA MET A 14 -19.01 5.33 -0.88
C MET A 14 -18.27 6.15 -1.93
N GLY A 15 -16.95 5.95 -1.99
CA GLY A 15 -16.07 6.48 -3.02
C GLY A 15 -15.06 5.43 -3.48
N VAL A 16 -14.28 5.75 -4.51
CA VAL A 16 -13.21 4.88 -5.01
C VAL A 16 -11.95 5.70 -5.16
N THR A 17 -10.79 5.16 -4.79
CA THR A 17 -9.51 5.84 -5.00
C THR A 17 -9.20 6.02 -6.49
N ARG A 18 -8.63 7.19 -6.83
CA ARG A 18 -8.24 7.55 -8.20
C ARG A 18 -6.82 8.11 -8.20
N THR A 19 -6.03 7.64 -9.14
CA THR A 19 -4.65 8.09 -9.44
C THR A 19 -4.55 8.42 -10.93
N ASP A 20 -3.47 9.09 -11.32
CA ASP A 20 -3.32 9.62 -12.68
C ASP A 20 -3.23 8.50 -13.72
N GLN A 21 -2.40 7.49 -13.46
CA GLN A 21 -2.18 6.38 -14.39
C GLN A 21 -3.06 5.16 -14.09
N GLY A 22 -3.66 5.09 -12.88
CA GLY A 22 -4.51 3.97 -12.48
C GLY A 22 -3.77 2.64 -12.38
N VAL A 23 -2.46 2.68 -12.14
CA VAL A 23 -1.57 1.51 -12.00
C VAL A 23 -1.73 0.90 -10.61
N THR A 24 -1.87 1.73 -9.58
CA THR A 24 -2.10 1.27 -8.20
C THR A 24 -3.44 0.55 -8.07
N GLU A 25 -3.55 -0.39 -7.12
CA GLU A 25 -4.82 -1.07 -6.88
C GLU A 25 -5.90 -0.09 -6.42
N LYS A 26 -7.15 -0.35 -6.77
CA LYS A 26 -8.26 0.50 -6.33
C LYS A 26 -8.76 0.06 -4.97
N GLN A 27 -9.06 1.03 -4.11
CA GLN A 27 -9.76 0.81 -2.85
C GLN A 27 -11.14 1.43 -2.93
N ALA A 28 -12.14 0.69 -2.44
CA ALA A 28 -13.44 1.24 -2.12
C ALA A 28 -13.36 1.92 -0.75
N LEU A 29 -13.74 3.17 -0.69
CA LEU A 29 -13.83 3.98 0.51
C LEU A 29 -15.27 3.93 0.98
N ILE A 30 -15.51 3.42 2.18
CA ILE A 30 -16.84 3.19 2.73
C ILE A 30 -16.96 4.01 4.01
N ALA A 31 -17.84 5.00 4.01
CA ALA A 31 -18.19 5.71 5.23
C ALA A 31 -19.16 4.86 6.06
N LEU A 32 -18.75 4.57 7.29
CA LEU A 32 -19.51 3.81 8.26
C LEU A 32 -20.41 4.74 9.08
N ALA A 33 -21.53 4.22 9.57
CA ALA A 33 -22.43 4.98 10.43
C ALA A 33 -21.80 5.46 11.76
N ASN A 34 -20.72 4.83 12.22
CA ASN A 34 -19.96 5.26 13.40
C ASN A 34 -18.98 6.43 13.11
N GLY A 35 -18.96 6.96 11.89
CA GLY A 35 -18.10 8.07 11.47
C GLY A 35 -16.69 7.66 11.03
N GLY A 36 -16.37 6.36 11.04
CA GLY A 36 -15.13 5.84 10.46
C GLY A 36 -15.21 5.72 8.94
N ILE A 37 -14.09 5.92 8.24
CA ILE A 37 -13.97 5.65 6.81
C ILE A 37 -13.10 4.41 6.63
N LEU A 38 -13.69 3.34 6.10
CA LEU A 38 -13.01 2.09 5.81
C LEU A 38 -12.48 2.10 4.37
N ALA A 39 -11.19 1.85 4.19
CA ALA A 39 -10.59 1.61 2.89
C ALA A 39 -10.44 0.10 2.66
N LEU A 40 -11.21 -0.46 1.72
CA LEU A 40 -11.17 -1.88 1.39
C LEU A 40 -10.64 -2.09 -0.02
N ASN A 41 -9.64 -2.96 -0.16
CA ASN A 41 -9.03 -3.27 -1.45
C ASN A 41 -10.02 -3.99 -2.38
N LYS A 42 -9.99 -3.66 -3.68
CA LYS A 42 -10.77 -4.31 -4.75
C LYS A 42 -10.69 -5.84 -4.73
N LYS A 43 -9.59 -6.44 -4.29
CA LYS A 43 -9.46 -7.91 -4.18
C LYS A 43 -10.59 -8.55 -3.35
N TRP A 44 -11.13 -7.84 -2.36
CA TRP A 44 -12.26 -8.30 -1.54
C TRP A 44 -13.60 -8.26 -2.27
N PHE A 45 -13.72 -7.46 -3.33
CA PHE A 45 -14.91 -7.35 -4.16
C PHE A 45 -14.78 -8.05 -5.52
N ASP A 46 -13.72 -8.83 -5.74
CA ASP A 46 -13.51 -9.52 -7.00
C ASP A 46 -14.55 -10.64 -7.18
N ALA A 47 -15.30 -10.60 -8.29
CA ALA A 47 -16.32 -11.60 -8.62
C ALA A 47 -15.73 -12.99 -8.97
N ARG A 48 -14.40 -13.08 -9.11
CA ARG A 48 -13.68 -14.32 -9.43
C ARG A 48 -13.21 -15.07 -8.19
N ARG A 49 -13.49 -14.59 -6.97
CA ARG A 49 -13.09 -15.27 -5.74
C ARG A 49 -13.71 -16.67 -5.69
N PRO A 50 -12.91 -17.73 -5.58
CA PRO A 50 -13.43 -19.09 -5.60
C PRO A 50 -14.05 -19.47 -4.25
N ALA A 51 -15.16 -20.21 -4.28
CA ALA A 51 -15.74 -20.79 -3.07
C ALA A 51 -14.84 -21.89 -2.47
N THR A 52 -14.21 -22.68 -3.36
CA THR A 52 -13.26 -23.73 -3.00
C THR A 52 -11.99 -23.53 -3.82
N PRO A 53 -10.85 -23.15 -3.20
CA PRO A 53 -9.64 -22.77 -3.93
C PRO A 53 -9.01 -23.98 -4.63
N LYS A 54 -8.83 -23.89 -5.96
CA LYS A 54 -8.08 -24.87 -6.75
C LYS A 54 -6.60 -24.49 -6.88
N ALA A 55 -5.74 -25.45 -7.21
CA ALA A 55 -4.30 -25.22 -7.35
C ALA A 55 -3.96 -24.14 -8.40
N GLN A 56 -4.67 -24.09 -9.53
CA GLN A 56 -4.49 -23.04 -10.55
C GLN A 56 -4.87 -21.63 -10.05
N GLU A 57 -5.83 -21.50 -9.13
CA GLU A 57 -6.32 -20.19 -8.66
C GLU A 57 -5.40 -19.57 -7.61
N ARG A 58 -4.50 -20.36 -7.00
CA ARG A 58 -3.46 -19.85 -6.09
C ARG A 58 -2.47 -18.91 -6.78
N VAL A 59 -2.33 -19.01 -8.10
CA VAL A 59 -1.40 -18.18 -8.88
C VAL A 59 -1.83 -16.70 -8.88
N VAL A 60 -3.13 -16.42 -8.75
CA VAL A 60 -3.68 -15.05 -8.88
C VAL A 60 -3.83 -14.35 -7.52
N ASP A 61 -3.43 -14.99 -6.41
CA ASP A 61 -3.53 -14.44 -5.04
C ASP A 61 -4.92 -13.84 -4.72
N LEU A 62 -5.98 -14.59 -5.07
CA LEU A 62 -7.35 -14.22 -4.73
C LEU A 62 -7.77 -14.86 -3.40
N PRO A 63 -8.30 -14.08 -2.44
CA PRO A 63 -8.84 -14.63 -1.23
C PRO A 63 -10.06 -15.50 -1.53
N LYS A 64 -10.22 -16.61 -0.79
CA LYS A 64 -11.42 -17.46 -0.84
C LYS A 64 -12.67 -16.61 -0.69
N TYR A 65 -13.72 -16.92 -1.45
CA TYR A 65 -15.00 -16.23 -1.31
C TYR A 65 -15.61 -16.50 0.07
N GLU A 66 -15.91 -15.42 0.78
CA GLU A 66 -16.65 -15.41 2.03
C GLU A 66 -17.77 -14.37 1.91
N PRO A 67 -19.03 -14.76 2.17
CA PRO A 67 -20.17 -13.87 1.95
C PRO A 67 -20.17 -12.70 2.94
N LEU A 68 -19.65 -12.89 4.15
CA LEU A 68 -19.57 -11.84 5.16
C LEU A 68 -18.24 -11.08 5.04
N LEU A 69 -18.29 -9.79 4.76
CA LEU A 69 -17.10 -8.93 4.79
C LEU A 69 -16.80 -8.50 6.22
N VAL A 70 -15.64 -8.90 6.74
CA VAL A 70 -15.19 -8.48 8.07
C VAL A 70 -14.67 -7.05 8.00
N VAL A 71 -15.18 -6.17 8.88
CA VAL A 71 -14.66 -4.82 9.04
C VAL A 71 -13.40 -4.87 9.88
N ASN A 72 -12.25 -4.73 9.23
CA ASN A 72 -10.97 -4.62 9.93
C ASN A 72 -10.73 -3.16 10.35
N THR A 73 -10.53 -2.95 11.65
CA THR A 73 -10.25 -1.61 12.22
C THR A 73 -8.94 -1.03 11.68
N LEU A 74 -7.97 -1.87 11.28
CA LEU A 74 -6.72 -1.42 10.63
C LEU A 74 -6.96 -0.79 9.25
N GLY A 75 -8.09 -1.09 8.61
CA GLY A 75 -8.49 -0.46 7.34
C GLY A 75 -9.17 0.89 7.52
N ILE A 76 -9.38 1.37 8.75
CA ILE A 76 -10.04 2.65 9.01
C ILE A 76 -9.02 3.79 8.89
N ILE A 77 -9.21 4.64 7.88
CA ILE A 77 -8.26 5.71 7.50
C ILE A 77 -8.49 7.02 8.26
N THR A 78 -9.45 7.06 9.18
CA THR A 78 -9.74 8.25 10.00
C THR A 78 -8.92 8.33 11.29
N TYR A 79 -8.08 7.34 11.61
CA TYR A 79 -7.10 7.36 12.71
C TYR A 79 -7.66 7.87 14.05
N GLY A 80 -8.87 7.44 14.42
CA GLY A 80 -9.54 7.82 15.68
C GLY A 80 -10.34 9.13 15.61
N GLN A 81 -10.32 9.83 14.48
CA GLN A 81 -11.25 10.92 14.21
C GLN A 81 -12.57 10.35 13.67
N THR A 82 -13.70 10.88 14.15
CA THR A 82 -15.03 10.51 13.66
C THR A 82 -15.56 11.62 12.75
N VAL A 83 -15.95 11.26 11.54
CA VAL A 83 -16.52 12.20 10.56
C VAL A 83 -18.03 12.02 10.54
N SER A 84 -18.76 12.99 11.08
CA SER A 84 -20.21 12.85 11.24
C SER A 84 -20.96 13.10 9.94
N ARG A 85 -21.97 12.27 9.67
CA ARG A 85 -22.92 12.42 8.55
C ARG A 85 -22.24 12.67 7.20
N VAL A 86 -21.25 11.84 6.86
CA VAL A 86 -20.61 11.88 5.53
C VAL A 86 -21.68 11.70 4.46
N ARG A 87 -21.78 12.66 3.55
CA ARG A 87 -22.73 12.64 2.43
C ARG A 87 -22.09 12.06 1.18
N ASP A 88 -20.82 12.40 0.94
CA ASP A 88 -20.10 11.94 -0.23
C ASP A 88 -18.57 11.96 0.01
N ILE A 89 -17.84 11.13 -0.73
CA ILE A 89 -16.40 10.95 -0.65
C ILE A 89 -15.80 11.21 -2.03
N VAL A 90 -15.08 12.32 -2.14
CA VAL A 90 -14.39 12.74 -3.36
C VAL A 90 -12.93 12.30 -3.28
N THR A 91 -12.42 11.77 -4.38
CA THR A 91 -11.01 11.39 -4.50
C THR A 91 -10.35 12.10 -5.67
N ALA A 92 -9.08 12.47 -5.49
CA ALA A 92 -8.28 13.14 -6.48
C ALA A 92 -6.86 12.55 -6.54
N PRO A 93 -6.21 12.54 -7.71
CA PRO A 93 -4.80 12.18 -7.81
C PRO A 93 -3.96 13.21 -7.05
N SER A 94 -2.86 12.73 -6.46
CA SER A 94 -1.95 13.55 -5.64
C SER A 94 -0.70 14.02 -6.40
N GLY A 95 -0.51 13.57 -7.65
CA GLY A 95 0.74 13.68 -8.41
C GLY A 95 1.73 12.54 -8.15
N LEU A 96 1.53 11.75 -7.09
CA LEU A 96 2.20 10.46 -6.87
C LEU A 96 1.23 9.34 -7.24
N GLU A 97 1.69 8.33 -7.98
CA GLU A 97 0.86 7.22 -8.44
C GLU A 97 0.50 6.26 -7.30
N SER A 98 1.32 6.22 -6.24
CA SER A 98 1.05 5.40 -5.08
C SER A 98 0.03 6.01 -4.11
N THR A 99 -0.28 7.31 -4.24
CA THR A 99 -1.10 8.05 -3.28
C THR A 99 -2.30 8.77 -3.91
N SER A 100 -3.46 8.69 -3.26
CA SER A 100 -4.70 9.35 -3.66
C SER A 100 -5.19 10.25 -2.54
N LEU A 101 -5.58 11.48 -2.85
CA LEU A 101 -6.20 12.40 -1.91
C LEU A 101 -7.66 12.02 -1.73
N VAL A 102 -8.08 11.89 -0.48
CA VAL A 102 -9.44 11.55 -0.09
C VAL A 102 -10.02 12.70 0.70
N LEU A 103 -11.12 13.26 0.21
CA LEU A 103 -11.94 14.26 0.87
C LEU A 103 -13.29 13.65 1.19
N ALA A 104 -13.59 13.46 2.47
CA ALA A 104 -14.93 13.12 2.94
C ALA A 104 -15.62 14.39 3.43
N HIS A 105 -16.82 14.65 2.92
CA HIS A 105 -17.60 15.83 3.29
C HIS A 105 -19.04 15.47 3.66
N GLY A 106 -19.60 16.24 4.59
CA GLY A 106 -20.90 15.99 5.19
C GLY A 106 -21.29 17.12 6.14
N LEU A 107 -21.50 16.79 7.42
CA LEU A 107 -21.53 17.80 8.48
C LEU A 107 -20.12 18.33 8.76
N ASP A 108 -19.17 17.40 8.87
CA ASP A 108 -17.75 17.67 9.04
C ASP A 108 -17.00 17.42 7.72
N THR A 109 -15.80 18.01 7.60
CA THR A 109 -14.92 17.80 6.46
C THR A 109 -13.63 17.14 6.93
N PHE A 110 -13.22 16.07 6.27
CA PHE A 110 -12.00 15.33 6.60
C PHE A 110 -11.19 15.06 5.34
N VAL A 111 -9.89 15.33 5.41
CA VAL A 111 -8.95 15.12 4.31
C VAL A 111 -7.83 14.21 4.76
N THR A 112 -7.56 13.18 3.97
CA THR A 112 -6.44 12.27 4.20
C THR A 112 -5.84 11.80 2.88
N ARG A 113 -4.70 11.14 2.95
CA ARG A 113 -4.07 10.43 1.82
C ARG A 113 -4.30 8.94 2.00
N ALA A 114 -4.77 8.28 0.96
CA ALA A 114 -4.91 6.82 0.91
C ALA A 114 -3.84 6.25 -0.03
N ASN A 115 -3.19 5.17 0.40
CA ASN A 115 -2.11 4.52 -0.33
C ASN A 115 -2.47 3.05 -0.59
N PRO A 116 -3.22 2.74 -1.66
CA PRO A 116 -3.84 1.43 -1.83
C PRO A 116 -2.90 0.23 -1.85
N SER A 117 -1.75 0.39 -2.50
CA SER A 117 -0.70 -0.63 -2.66
C SER A 117 0.56 -0.30 -1.86
N GLY A 118 0.45 0.59 -0.86
CA GLY A 118 1.61 1.17 -0.17
C GLY A 118 2.32 2.24 -1.01
N GLN A 119 3.31 2.92 -0.42
CA GLN A 119 4.07 3.99 -1.07
C GLN A 119 5.26 3.40 -1.82
N PHE A 120 5.06 2.99 -3.09
CA PHE A 120 6.12 2.40 -3.90
C PHE A 120 6.95 3.42 -4.70
N ASP A 121 6.46 4.64 -4.85
CA ASP A 121 7.14 5.74 -5.54
C ASP A 121 7.83 6.74 -4.59
N SER A 122 7.78 6.47 -3.28
CA SER A 122 8.46 7.26 -2.26
C SER A 122 9.35 6.38 -1.40
N LEU A 123 10.53 6.88 -1.05
CA LEU A 123 11.37 6.25 -0.04
C LEU A 123 10.69 6.36 1.33
N ASP A 124 10.72 5.27 2.09
CA ASP A 124 10.15 5.27 3.43
C ASP A 124 10.89 6.26 4.35
N ARG A 125 10.13 6.91 5.24
CA ARG A 125 10.68 7.85 6.22
C ARG A 125 11.58 7.15 7.23
N SER A 126 11.35 5.86 7.48
CA SER A 126 12.14 5.03 8.40
C SER A 126 13.43 4.46 7.79
N PHE A 127 13.74 4.76 6.53
CA PHE A 127 14.89 4.20 5.84
C PHE A 127 16.22 4.55 6.52
N ASN A 128 17.02 3.53 6.86
CA ASN A 128 18.28 3.68 7.57
C ASN A 128 19.42 4.16 6.65
N ARG A 129 19.48 5.48 6.47
CA ARG A 129 20.51 6.15 5.66
C ARG A 129 21.93 5.97 6.23
N VAL A 130 22.06 5.86 7.56
CA VAL A 130 23.36 5.72 8.22
C VAL A 130 23.98 4.36 7.91
N ALA A 131 23.19 3.29 7.99
CA ALA A 131 23.67 1.95 7.61
C ALA A 131 24.09 1.89 6.14
N LEU A 132 23.30 2.49 5.24
CA LEU A 132 23.65 2.57 3.81
C LEU A 132 24.99 3.28 3.58
N LEU A 133 25.19 4.45 4.19
CA LEU A 133 26.44 5.19 4.06
C LEU A 133 27.61 4.44 4.70
N GLY A 134 27.39 3.79 5.83
CA GLY A 134 28.39 2.97 6.52
C GLY A 134 28.86 1.79 5.67
N THR A 135 27.95 1.04 5.06
CA THR A 135 28.31 -0.09 4.18
C THR A 135 29.03 0.39 2.93
N LEU A 136 28.61 1.51 2.33
CA LEU A 136 29.28 2.11 1.19
C LEU A 136 30.73 2.49 1.54
N ALA A 137 30.94 3.18 2.67
CA ALA A 137 32.26 3.56 3.13
C ALA A 137 33.15 2.35 3.43
N ALA A 138 32.61 1.31 4.08
CA ALA A 138 33.32 0.07 4.35
C ALA A 138 33.75 -0.65 3.06
N LEU A 139 32.87 -0.71 2.05
CA LEU A 139 33.18 -1.29 0.74
C LEU A 139 34.28 -0.52 0.00
N ILE A 140 34.26 0.82 0.03
CA ILE A 140 35.30 1.66 -0.57
C ILE A 140 36.64 1.43 0.12
N ALA A 141 36.68 1.41 1.44
CA ALA A 141 37.90 1.15 2.20
C ALA A 141 38.46 -0.26 1.93
N ALA A 142 37.58 -1.27 1.93
CA ALA A 142 37.96 -2.65 1.67
C ALA A 142 38.52 -2.85 0.25
N THR A 143 37.87 -2.27 -0.76
CA THR A 143 38.34 -2.35 -2.16
C THR A 143 39.68 -1.63 -2.36
N TYR A 144 39.88 -0.46 -1.75
CA TYR A 144 41.16 0.25 -1.80
C TYR A 144 42.29 -0.54 -1.14
N ALA A 145 42.07 -1.07 0.06
CA ALA A 145 43.04 -1.89 0.77
C ALA A 145 43.37 -3.16 -0.01
N LEU A 146 42.35 -3.85 -0.55
CA LEU A 146 42.54 -5.07 -1.32
C LEU A 146 43.29 -4.80 -2.63
N SER A 147 43.02 -3.70 -3.31
CA SER A 147 43.76 -3.27 -4.52
C SER A 147 45.25 -3.05 -4.21
N LYS A 148 45.58 -2.36 -3.12
CA LYS A 148 46.97 -2.19 -2.67
C LYS A 148 47.66 -3.52 -2.38
N ILE A 149 46.96 -4.44 -1.71
CA ILE A 149 47.49 -5.77 -1.39
C ILE A 149 47.68 -6.60 -2.67
N SER A 150 46.73 -6.55 -3.61
CA SER A 150 46.81 -7.31 -4.86
C SER A 150 47.96 -6.80 -5.74
N ALA A 151 48.15 -5.49 -5.86
CA ALA A 151 49.23 -4.89 -6.63
C ALA A 151 50.61 -5.29 -6.07
N ARG A 152 50.76 -5.31 -4.73
CA ARG A 152 51.99 -5.80 -4.09
C ARG A 152 52.23 -7.28 -4.39
N LYS A 153 51.23 -8.14 -4.21
CA LYS A 153 51.33 -9.58 -4.49
C LYS A 153 51.63 -9.89 -5.96
N GLN A 154 51.08 -9.12 -6.90
CA GLN A 154 51.37 -9.26 -8.32
C GLN A 154 52.82 -8.88 -8.64
N LEU A 155 53.32 -7.79 -8.03
CA LEU A 155 54.72 -7.41 -8.16
C LEU A 155 55.64 -8.51 -7.63
N ASP A 156 55.41 -9.01 -6.40
CA ASP A 156 56.24 -10.07 -5.82
C ASP A 156 56.29 -11.33 -6.69
N LYS A 157 55.16 -11.69 -7.32
CA LYS A 157 55.08 -12.85 -8.22
C LYS A 157 55.75 -12.63 -9.57
N ALA A 158 55.78 -11.39 -10.07
CA ALA A 158 56.43 -11.06 -11.34
C ALA A 158 57.97 -10.98 -11.24
N TRP A 159 58.50 -10.86 -10.01
CA TRP A 159 59.93 -10.79 -9.72
C TRP A 159 60.51 -12.12 -9.22
N GLN A 160 59.70 -13.18 -9.19
CA GLN A 160 60.15 -14.57 -9.13
C GLN A 160 60.40 -15.11 -10.55
#